data_AF-A0A0Q9TCS5-F1
#
_entry.id   AF-A0A0Q9TCS5-F1
#
_cell.length_a   1.000
_cell.length_b   1.000
_cell.length_c   1.000
_cell.angle_alpha   90.00
_cell.angle_beta   90.00
_cell.angle_gamma   90.00
#
_symmetry.space_group_name_H-M   'P 1'
#
loop_
_entity.id
_entity.type
_entity.pdbx_description
1 polymer ?
#
loop_
_entity_poly.entity_id
_entity_poly.type
_entity_poly.pdbx_seq_one_letter_code
_entity_poly.pdbx_strand_id
1 'polypeptide(L)'
;MTVAPLRQAALPTARAIRWVPLVGVSALVLLVLLVARTSQRPVDLVLAVASAALACAVVGALHDPAALLLAAAPVSVMRRRLLRLTLVLLPALVVWGVLASVSHASPGATSPGPLLALAAAGVAVAVWTPAEPGVLVGASVPVVWFALDMTVPGSGLLSDAAGWWRTAPQAVVAVALVALLAGRRR
;
A
#
# COMPACT_ATOMS: atom_id res chain seq x y z
N MET A 1 -12.24 12.63 -26.15
CA MET A 1 -11.80 14.00 -25.79
C MET A 1 -11.72 14.15 -24.27
N THR A 2 -10.64 13.75 -23.58
CA THR A 2 -10.56 13.90 -22.09
C THR A 2 -9.14 13.78 -21.48
N VAL A 3 -8.06 13.73 -22.27
CA VAL A 3 -6.69 13.49 -21.74
C VAL A 3 -6.05 14.76 -21.14
N ALA A 4 -6.34 15.93 -21.70
CA ALA A 4 -5.79 17.21 -21.26
C ALA A 4 -6.07 17.56 -19.77
N PRO A 5 -7.32 17.44 -19.24
CA PRO A 5 -7.60 17.82 -17.86
C PRO A 5 -6.96 16.86 -16.84
N LEU A 6 -6.87 15.56 -17.15
CA LEU A 6 -6.19 14.59 -16.28
C LEU A 6 -4.69 14.87 -16.20
N ARG A 7 -4.05 15.16 -17.34
CA ARG A 7 -2.63 15.50 -17.38
C ARG A 7 -2.32 16.81 -16.64
N GLN A 8 -3.19 17.81 -16.77
CA GLN A 8 -3.08 19.09 -16.06
C GLN A 8 -3.22 18.93 -14.54
N ALA A 9 -4.07 18.01 -14.06
CA ALA A 9 -4.22 17.73 -12.63
C ALA A 9 -3.12 16.79 -12.07
N ALA A 10 -2.55 15.91 -12.89
CA ALA A 10 -1.59 14.90 -12.46
C ALA A 10 -0.25 15.49 -12.03
N LEU A 11 0.33 16.41 -12.81
CA LEU A 11 1.63 17.02 -12.52
C LEU A 11 1.69 17.78 -11.18
N PRO A 12 0.75 18.70 -10.86
CA PRO A 12 0.78 19.38 -9.56
C PRO A 12 0.55 18.40 -8.40
N THR A 13 -0.31 17.40 -8.60
CA THR A 13 -0.55 16.35 -7.60
C THR A 13 0.72 15.53 -7.36
N ALA A 14 1.42 15.13 -8.41
CA ALA A 14 2.67 14.37 -8.31
C ALA A 14 3.76 15.16 -7.58
N ARG A 15 3.87 16.47 -7.80
CA ARG A 15 4.83 17.33 -7.09
C ARG A 15 4.49 17.52 -5.60
N ALA A 16 3.21 17.44 -5.24
CA ALA A 16 2.76 17.56 -3.85
C ALA A 16 2.96 16.26 -3.04
N ILE A 17 3.19 15.12 -3.70
CA ILE A 17 3.44 13.85 -3.04
C ILE A 17 4.85 13.86 -2.44
N ARG A 18 4.96 13.50 -1.16
CA ARG A 18 6.26 13.24 -0.52
C ARG A 18 6.79 11.90 -1.02
N TRP A 19 7.64 11.93 -2.04
CA TRP A 19 8.24 10.72 -2.62
C TRP A 19 9.31 10.07 -1.73
N VAL A 20 9.89 10.84 -0.79
CA VAL A 20 11.00 10.40 0.05
C VAL A 20 10.74 9.06 0.76
N PRO A 21 9.59 8.81 1.42
CA PRO A 21 9.32 7.52 2.06
C PRO A 21 9.28 6.37 1.06
N LEU A 22 8.65 6.56 -0.11
CA LEU A 22 8.56 5.50 -1.12
C LEU A 22 9.94 5.16 -1.67
N VAL A 23 10.75 6.17 -2.03
CA VAL A 23 12.12 5.99 -2.53
C VAL A 23 12.99 5.33 -1.46
N GLY A 24 12.93 5.82 -0.21
CA GLY A 24 13.70 5.29 0.91
C GLY A 24 13.37 3.83 1.21
N VAL A 25 12.08 3.48 1.30
CA VAL A 25 11.63 2.10 1.50
C VAL A 25 12.04 1.22 0.33
N SER A 26 11.87 1.69 -0.92
CA SER A 26 12.25 0.92 -2.11
C SER A 26 13.75 0.62 -2.14
N ALA A 27 14.58 1.62 -1.88
CA ALA A 27 16.03 1.46 -1.83
C ALA A 27 16.47 0.52 -0.70
N LEU A 28 15.88 0.67 0.50
CA LEU A 28 16.19 -0.17 1.64
C LEU A 28 15.78 -1.64 1.40
N VAL A 29 14.59 -1.88 0.87
CA VAL A 29 14.11 -3.23 0.57
C VAL A 29 14.96 -3.88 -0.54
N LEU A 30 15.34 -3.13 -1.58
CA LEU A 30 16.25 -3.62 -2.62
C LEU A 30 17.60 -4.00 -2.01
N LEU A 31 18.17 -3.16 -1.13
CA LEU A 31 19.42 -3.46 -0.45
C LEU A 31 19.31 -4.74 0.40
N VAL A 32 18.26 -4.86 1.21
CA VAL A 32 18.01 -6.06 2.05
C VAL A 32 17.84 -7.31 1.18
N LEU A 33 17.12 -7.22 0.06
CA LEU A 33 16.95 -8.33 -0.88
C LEU A 33 18.29 -8.76 -1.48
N LEU A 34 19.13 -7.82 -1.91
CA LEU A 34 20.45 -8.10 -2.47
C LEU A 34 21.35 -8.79 -1.43
N VAL A 35 21.35 -8.32 -0.18
CA VAL A 35 22.11 -8.94 0.93
C VAL A 35 21.60 -10.34 1.25
N ALA A 36 20.28 -10.53 1.30
CA ALA A 36 19.67 -11.84 1.54
C ALA A 36 20.06 -12.84 0.44
N ARG A 37 20.06 -12.38 -0.82
CA ARG A 37 20.44 -13.19 -1.98
C ARG A 37 21.91 -13.58 -1.96
N THR A 38 22.83 -12.65 -1.68
CA THR A 38 24.27 -12.97 -1.60
C THR A 38 24.58 -13.90 -0.43
N SER A 39 23.75 -13.87 0.62
CA SER A 39 23.87 -14.72 1.81
C SER A 39 23.07 -16.03 1.73
N GLN A 40 22.46 -16.36 0.58
CA GLN A 40 21.60 -17.55 0.38
C GLN A 40 20.48 -17.70 1.43
N ARG A 41 19.96 -16.58 1.94
CA ARG A 41 18.86 -16.55 2.92
C ARG A 41 17.51 -16.63 2.22
N PRO A 42 16.46 -17.11 2.90
CA PRO A 42 15.12 -17.19 2.33
C PRO A 42 14.59 -15.80 1.94
N VAL A 43 14.37 -15.59 0.65
CA VAL A 43 13.90 -14.30 0.07
C VAL A 43 12.40 -14.08 0.21
N ASP A 44 11.62 -15.13 0.46
CA ASP A 44 10.16 -15.05 0.60
C ASP A 44 9.74 -14.15 1.77
N LEU A 45 10.46 -14.21 2.89
CA LEU A 45 10.23 -13.32 4.03
C LEU A 45 10.57 -11.87 3.69
N VAL A 46 11.62 -11.65 2.90
CA VAL A 46 12.01 -10.29 2.45
C VAL A 46 10.92 -9.71 1.56
N LEU A 47 10.33 -10.50 0.66
CA LEU A 47 9.20 -10.08 -0.18
C LEU A 47 7.92 -9.83 0.65
N ALA A 48 7.67 -10.63 1.69
CA ALA A 48 6.60 -10.39 2.64
C ALA A 48 6.78 -9.02 3.35
N VAL A 49 7.97 -8.74 3.89
CA VAL A 49 8.30 -7.45 4.50
C VAL A 49 8.19 -6.31 3.47
N ALA A 50 8.69 -6.52 2.25
CA ALA A 50 8.61 -5.56 1.16
C ALA A 50 7.16 -5.18 0.85
N SER A 51 6.25 -6.15 0.82
CA SER A 51 4.84 -5.93 0.52
C SER A 51 4.18 -5.04 1.59
N ALA A 52 4.45 -5.30 2.87
CA ALA A 52 3.94 -4.50 3.98
C ALA A 52 4.54 -3.09 3.99
N ALA A 53 5.85 -2.97 3.78
CA ALA A 53 6.55 -1.69 3.77
C ALA A 53 6.11 -0.80 2.59
N LEU A 54 5.98 -1.36 1.39
CA LEU A 54 5.49 -0.64 0.21
C LEU A 54 4.01 -0.29 0.36
N ALA A 55 3.17 -1.18 0.89
CA ALA A 55 1.77 -0.86 1.19
C ALA A 55 1.65 0.30 2.18
N CYS A 56 2.46 0.30 3.26
CA CYS A 56 2.53 1.39 4.22
C CYS A 56 2.94 2.70 3.53
N ALA A 57 3.96 2.70 2.67
CA ALA A 57 4.37 3.88 1.92
C ALA A 57 3.28 4.39 0.96
N VAL A 58 2.56 3.48 0.28
CA VAL A 58 1.43 3.82 -0.61
C VAL A 58 0.32 4.51 0.17
N VAL A 59 -0.07 3.96 1.33
CA VAL A 59 -1.12 4.54 2.17
C VAL A 59 -0.65 5.87 2.77
N GLY A 60 0.58 5.94 3.26
CA GLY A 60 1.18 7.16 3.81
C GLY A 60 1.26 8.30 2.80
N ALA A 61 1.45 7.99 1.51
CA ALA A 61 1.44 9.00 0.44
C ALA A 61 0.07 9.67 0.21
N LEU A 62 -1.01 9.11 0.77
CA LEU A 62 -2.32 9.76 0.80
C LEU A 62 -2.39 10.94 1.76
N HIS A 63 -1.39 11.11 2.64
CA HIS A 63 -1.32 12.24 3.54
C HIS A 63 -1.22 13.54 2.74
N ASP A 64 -2.24 14.38 2.87
CA ASP A 64 -2.34 15.65 2.16
C ASP A 64 -2.20 16.82 3.14
N PRO A 65 -0.98 17.39 3.30
CA PRO A 65 -0.78 18.52 4.19
C PRO A 65 -1.53 19.77 3.73
N ALA A 66 -1.90 19.86 2.45
CA ALA A 66 -2.67 20.97 1.89
C ALA A 66 -4.18 20.76 1.99
N ALA A 67 -4.67 19.69 2.63
CA ALA A 67 -6.10 19.39 2.72
C ALA A 67 -6.91 20.54 3.33
N LEU A 68 -6.36 21.21 4.35
CA LEU A 68 -7.00 22.36 5.01
C LEU A 68 -7.07 23.59 4.07
N LEU A 69 -6.04 23.82 3.27
CA LEU A 69 -5.99 24.93 2.31
C LEU A 69 -6.93 24.68 1.11
N LEU A 70 -7.16 23.41 0.76
CA LEU A 70 -8.01 22.98 -0.35
C LEU A 70 -9.45 22.64 0.08
N ALA A 71 -9.82 22.89 1.33
CA ALA A 71 -11.16 22.64 1.84
C ALA A 71 -12.22 23.50 1.11
N ALA A 72 -11.87 24.71 0.72
CA ALA A 72 -12.75 25.63 -0.02
C ALA A 72 -12.85 25.32 -1.53
N ALA A 73 -12.00 24.45 -2.07
CA ALA A 73 -12.00 24.14 -3.49
C ALA A 73 -13.14 23.16 -3.84
N PRO A 74 -13.87 23.34 -4.96
CA PRO A 74 -15.05 22.56 -5.35
C PRO A 74 -14.75 21.11 -5.80
N VAL A 75 -13.57 20.60 -5.48
CA VAL A 75 -13.12 19.25 -5.85
C VAL A 75 -13.40 18.29 -4.71
N SER A 76 -14.11 17.20 -5.01
CA SER A 76 -14.38 16.15 -4.01
C SER A 76 -13.07 15.57 -3.44
N VAL A 77 -13.02 15.41 -2.12
CA VAL A 77 -11.87 14.80 -1.40
C VAL A 77 -11.52 13.42 -1.95
N MET A 78 -12.54 12.61 -2.25
CA MET A 78 -12.37 11.26 -2.79
C MET A 78 -11.64 11.24 -4.13
N ARG A 79 -11.96 12.17 -5.04
CA ARG A 79 -11.28 12.26 -6.34
C ARG A 79 -9.80 12.61 -6.20
N ARG A 80 -9.45 13.50 -5.25
CA ARG A 80 -8.04 13.83 -4.94
C ARG A 80 -7.30 12.61 -4.38
N ARG A 81 -7.92 11.87 -3.45
CA ARG A 81 -7.35 10.63 -2.90
C ARG A 81 -7.13 9.56 -3.96
N LEU A 82 -8.11 9.33 -4.83
CA LEU A 82 -7.99 8.35 -5.93
C LEU A 82 -6.87 8.73 -6.90
N LEU A 83 -6.75 10.01 -7.27
CA LEU A 83 -5.66 10.46 -8.15
C LEU A 83 -4.28 10.28 -7.50
N ARG A 84 -4.14 10.60 -6.21
CA ARG A 84 -2.88 10.35 -5.48
C ARG A 84 -2.58 8.86 -5.39
N LEU A 85 -3.58 8.05 -5.09
CA LEU A 85 -3.44 6.60 -5.01
C LEU A 85 -2.98 6.01 -6.34
N THR A 86 -3.59 6.40 -7.47
CA THR A 86 -3.15 5.91 -8.78
C THR A 86 -1.72 6.35 -9.13
N LEU A 87 -1.35 7.58 -8.78
CA LEU A 87 0.00 8.10 -9.00
C LEU A 87 1.07 7.39 -8.18
N VAL A 88 0.76 6.91 -6.97
CA VAL A 88 1.71 6.22 -6.09
C VAL A 88 1.69 4.70 -6.26
N LEU A 89 0.52 4.12 -6.52
CA LEU A 89 0.38 2.68 -6.69
C LEU A 89 1.13 2.19 -7.94
N LEU A 90 1.10 2.95 -9.04
CA LEU A 90 1.82 2.60 -10.26
C LEU A 90 3.33 2.43 -10.03
N PRO A 91 4.07 3.42 -9.49
CA PRO A 91 5.49 3.25 -9.19
C PRO A 91 5.75 2.18 -8.12
N ALA A 92 4.87 2.01 -7.13
CA ALA A 92 5.01 0.91 -6.16
C ALA A 92 4.94 -0.47 -6.83
N LEU A 93 4.05 -0.66 -7.81
CA LEU A 93 3.97 -1.88 -8.62
C LEU A 93 5.20 -2.06 -9.53
N VAL A 94 5.76 -0.97 -10.06
CA VAL A 94 7.04 -1.04 -10.80
C VAL A 94 8.17 -1.51 -9.89
N VAL A 95 8.30 -0.95 -8.70
CA VAL A 95 9.28 -1.38 -7.69
C VAL A 95 9.08 -2.85 -7.33
N TRP A 96 7.83 -3.28 -7.12
CA TRP A 96 7.51 -4.68 -6.88
C TRP A 96 7.96 -5.59 -8.02
N GLY A 97 7.70 -5.20 -9.28
CA GLY A 97 8.15 -5.95 -10.46
C GLY A 97 9.67 -6.09 -10.52
N VAL A 98 10.42 -5.05 -10.13
CA VAL A 98 11.88 -5.11 -10.01
C VAL A 98 12.31 -6.05 -8.89
N LEU A 99 11.67 -6.00 -7.72
CA LEU A 99 11.96 -6.92 -6.62
C LEU A 99 11.71 -8.38 -7.03
N ALA A 100 10.55 -8.63 -7.65
CA ALA A 100 10.18 -9.95 -8.13
C ALA A 100 11.17 -10.51 -9.15
N SER A 101 11.59 -9.71 -10.14
CA SER A 101 12.54 -10.15 -11.18
C SER A 101 13.94 -10.45 -10.64
N VAL A 102 14.37 -9.75 -9.58
CA VAL A 102 15.69 -9.96 -8.96
C VAL A 102 15.67 -11.12 -7.95
N SER A 103 14.52 -11.37 -7.31
CA SER A 103 14.41 -12.28 -6.15
C SER A 103 14.63 -13.77 -6.45
N HIS A 104 14.29 -14.26 -7.65
CA HIS A 104 14.21 -15.71 -7.95
C HIS A 104 13.33 -16.50 -6.95
N ALA A 105 12.39 -15.81 -6.29
CA ALA A 105 11.51 -16.40 -5.30
C ALA A 105 10.46 -17.32 -5.95
N SER A 106 9.73 -18.06 -5.11
CA SER A 106 8.63 -18.91 -5.58
C SER A 106 7.57 -18.10 -6.33
N PRO A 107 6.86 -18.69 -7.32
CA PRO A 107 5.82 -17.98 -8.08
C PRO A 107 4.71 -17.38 -7.20
N GLY A 108 4.44 -18.00 -6.03
CA GLY A 108 3.49 -17.46 -5.07
C GLY A 108 3.99 -16.19 -4.38
N ALA A 109 5.30 -16.11 -4.07
CA ALA A 109 5.91 -14.97 -3.37
C ALA A 109 6.11 -13.74 -4.28
N THR A 110 6.20 -13.93 -5.60
CA THR A 110 6.38 -12.83 -6.56
C THR A 110 5.06 -12.16 -6.97
N SER A 111 3.91 -12.74 -6.60
CA SER A 111 2.60 -12.16 -6.84
C SER A 111 2.47 -10.77 -6.18
N PRO A 112 1.93 -9.75 -6.87
CA PRO A 112 1.64 -8.44 -6.26
C PRO A 112 0.40 -8.47 -5.35
N GLY A 113 -0.31 -9.60 -5.28
CA GLY A 113 -1.54 -9.75 -4.49
C GLY A 113 -1.41 -9.29 -3.03
N PRO A 114 -0.39 -9.72 -2.28
CA PRO A 114 -0.17 -9.30 -0.90
C PRO A 114 0.01 -7.78 -0.73
N LEU A 115 0.80 -7.16 -1.61
CA LEU A 115 0.97 -5.70 -1.66
C LEU A 115 -0.38 -5.00 -1.88
N LEU A 116 -1.17 -5.46 -2.85
CA LEU A 116 -2.47 -4.89 -3.16
C LEU A 116 -3.48 -5.08 -2.03
N ALA A 117 -3.48 -6.25 -1.39
CA ALA A 117 -4.34 -6.57 -0.27
C ALA A 117 -4.07 -5.65 0.93
N LEU A 118 -2.80 -5.52 1.33
CA LEU A 118 -2.40 -4.67 2.46
C LEU A 118 -2.64 -3.19 2.16
N ALA A 119 -2.32 -2.73 0.94
CA ALA A 119 -2.58 -1.35 0.54
C ALA A 119 -4.08 -1.06 0.55
N ALA A 120 -4.92 -1.91 -0.06
CA ALA A 120 -6.36 -1.72 -0.08
C ALA A 120 -6.97 -1.70 1.34
N ALA A 121 -6.53 -2.60 2.21
CA ALA A 121 -6.95 -2.64 3.61
C ALA A 121 -6.58 -1.34 4.36
N GLY A 122 -5.34 -0.87 4.23
CA GLY A 122 -4.91 0.39 4.84
C GLY A 122 -5.69 1.60 4.32
N VAL A 123 -5.97 1.66 3.01
CA VAL A 123 -6.80 2.72 2.41
C VAL A 123 -8.24 2.63 2.94
N ALA A 124 -8.81 1.43 3.07
CA ALA A 124 -10.14 1.23 3.63
C ALA A 124 -10.21 1.78 5.06
N VAL A 125 -9.27 1.41 5.92
CA VAL A 125 -9.20 1.93 7.29
C VAL A 125 -9.03 3.45 7.31
N ALA A 126 -8.20 4.02 6.43
CA ALA A 126 -8.01 5.47 6.32
C ALA A 126 -9.25 6.26 5.86
N VAL A 127 -10.23 5.59 5.23
CA VAL A 127 -11.52 6.20 4.85
C VAL A 127 -12.51 6.15 6.01
N TRP A 128 -12.45 5.11 6.84
CA TRP A 128 -13.36 4.92 7.97
C TRP A 128 -12.92 5.63 9.26
N THR A 129 -11.67 6.08 9.32
CA THR A 129 -11.10 6.79 10.46
C THR A 129 -11.28 8.31 10.31
N PRO A 130 -11.45 9.08 11.41
CA PRO A 130 -11.50 10.53 11.35
C PRO A 130 -10.35 11.15 10.56
N ALA A 131 -10.61 12.30 9.92
CA ALA A 131 -9.73 12.87 8.90
C ALA A 131 -8.30 13.16 9.37
N GLU A 132 -8.11 13.55 10.64
CA GLU A 132 -6.79 13.92 11.17
C GLU A 132 -5.85 12.72 11.34
N PRO A 133 -6.20 11.63 12.06
CA PRO A 133 -5.32 10.47 12.18
C PRO A 133 -5.50 9.46 11.04
N GLY A 134 -6.51 9.59 10.18
CA GLY A 134 -6.94 8.50 9.30
C GLY A 134 -5.85 7.92 8.39
N VAL A 135 -4.99 8.74 7.82
CA VAL A 135 -3.88 8.24 6.99
C VAL A 135 -2.81 7.52 7.82
N LEU A 136 -2.50 8.01 9.03
CA LEU A 136 -1.53 7.37 9.91
C LEU A 136 -2.05 6.01 10.38
N VAL A 137 -3.32 5.93 10.77
CA VAL A 137 -3.97 4.68 11.17
C VAL A 137 -4.04 3.71 9.98
N GLY A 138 -4.38 4.17 8.79
CA GLY A 138 -4.37 3.32 7.60
C GLY A 138 -2.96 2.82 7.24
N ALA A 139 -1.93 3.67 7.39
CA ALA A 139 -0.55 3.30 7.06
C ALA A 139 0.06 2.32 8.07
N SER A 140 -0.43 2.27 9.31
CA SER A 140 0.01 1.28 10.29
C SER A 140 -0.59 -0.12 10.04
N VAL A 141 -1.76 -0.21 9.38
CA VAL A 141 -2.45 -1.49 9.10
C VAL A 141 -1.55 -2.52 8.41
N PRO A 142 -0.83 -2.21 7.31
CA PRO A 142 0.08 -3.17 6.69
C PRO A 142 1.12 -3.76 7.63
N VAL A 143 1.69 -2.92 8.50
CA VAL A 143 2.76 -3.32 9.43
C VAL A 143 2.19 -4.14 10.57
N VAL A 144 1.05 -3.71 11.14
CA VAL A 144 0.37 -4.43 12.22
C VAL A 144 -0.10 -5.80 11.73
N TRP A 145 -0.70 -5.88 10.54
CA TRP A 145 -1.17 -7.15 9.99
C TRP A 145 0.00 -8.10 9.69
N PHE A 146 1.08 -7.59 9.11
CA PHE A 146 2.31 -8.38 8.94
C PHE A 146 2.85 -8.88 10.29
N ALA A 147 2.94 -8.02 11.31
CA ALA A 147 3.42 -8.40 12.63
C ALA A 147 2.53 -9.47 13.28
N LEU A 148 1.21 -9.35 13.16
CA LEU A 148 0.26 -10.35 13.63
C LEU A 148 0.48 -11.72 12.95
N ASP A 149 0.66 -11.75 11.62
CA ASP A 149 0.95 -12.98 10.88
C ASP A 149 2.25 -13.65 11.34
N MET A 150 3.24 -12.86 11.77
CA MET A 150 4.53 -13.39 12.25
C MET A 150 4.53 -13.80 13.73
N THR A 151 3.55 -13.37 14.53
CA THR A 151 3.60 -13.51 16.01
C THR A 151 2.48 -14.35 16.59
N VAL A 152 1.33 -14.48 15.91
CA VAL A 152 0.20 -15.26 16.40
C VAL A 152 0.52 -16.77 16.29
N PRO A 153 0.59 -17.51 17.42
CA PRO A 153 0.91 -18.94 17.40
C PRO A 153 -0.11 -19.80 16.66
N GLY A 154 0.35 -20.92 16.10
CA GLY A 154 -0.43 -21.76 15.19
C GLY A 154 -1.53 -22.59 15.86
N SER A 155 -2.78 -22.13 15.72
CA SER A 155 -4.01 -22.89 15.39
C SER A 155 -5.24 -22.04 15.74
N GLY A 156 -6.22 -21.95 14.83
CA GLY A 156 -7.49 -21.25 15.05
C GLY A 156 -7.71 -20.01 14.19
N LEU A 157 -8.94 -19.48 14.26
CA LEU A 157 -9.45 -18.43 13.36
C LEU A 157 -8.59 -17.17 13.28
N LEU A 158 -7.97 -16.75 14.39
CA LEU A 158 -7.12 -15.57 14.43
C LEU A 158 -5.81 -15.77 13.65
N SER A 159 -5.22 -16.97 13.73
CA SER A 159 -4.01 -17.32 12.98
C SER A 159 -4.31 -17.37 11.48
N ASP A 160 -5.45 -17.97 11.10
CA ASP A 160 -5.89 -18.01 9.69
C ASP A 160 -6.14 -16.60 9.14
N ALA A 161 -6.87 -15.76 9.89
CA ALA A 161 -7.16 -14.40 9.51
C ALA A 161 -5.91 -13.52 9.41
N ALA A 162 -4.94 -13.72 10.30
CA ALA A 162 -3.65 -13.04 10.24
C ALA A 162 -2.89 -13.34 8.94
N GLY A 163 -3.05 -14.54 8.36
CA GLY A 163 -2.42 -14.95 7.11
C GLY A 163 -3.18 -14.63 5.81
N TRP A 164 -4.44 -14.17 5.87
CA TRP A 164 -5.29 -14.00 4.67
C TRP A 164 -4.75 -13.03 3.62
N TRP A 165 -4.00 -12.01 4.02
CA TRP A 165 -3.38 -11.09 3.07
C TRP A 165 -2.36 -11.79 2.15
N ARG A 166 -1.82 -12.93 2.57
CA ARG A 166 -0.87 -13.75 1.81
C ARG A 166 -1.54 -14.96 1.15
N THR A 167 -2.47 -15.62 1.83
CA THR A 167 -3.12 -16.85 1.33
C THR A 167 -4.34 -16.58 0.45
N ALA A 168 -5.08 -15.49 0.68
CA ALA A 168 -6.29 -15.11 -0.06
C ALA A 168 -6.31 -13.60 -0.39
N PRO A 169 -5.26 -13.05 -1.03
CA PRO A 169 -5.14 -11.61 -1.27
C PRO A 169 -6.32 -11.02 -2.05
N GLN A 170 -6.85 -11.74 -3.05
CA GLN A 170 -8.02 -11.30 -3.81
C GLN A 170 -9.26 -11.09 -2.94
N ALA A 171 -9.47 -11.94 -1.92
CA ALA A 171 -10.61 -11.81 -1.02
C ALA A 171 -10.46 -10.57 -0.14
N VAL A 172 -9.25 -10.32 0.38
CA VAL A 172 -8.93 -9.12 1.17
C VAL A 172 -9.14 -7.85 0.33
N VAL A 173 -8.67 -7.83 -0.92
CA VAL A 173 -8.91 -6.72 -1.84
C VAL A 173 -10.41 -6.51 -2.08
N ALA A 174 -11.17 -7.57 -2.35
CA ALA A 174 -12.60 -7.46 -2.58
C ALA A 174 -13.34 -6.87 -1.37
N VAL A 175 -13.06 -7.37 -0.16
CA VAL A 175 -13.65 -6.87 1.09
C VAL A 175 -13.25 -5.41 1.33
N ALA A 176 -11.98 -5.06 1.13
CA ALA A 176 -11.49 -3.69 1.28
C ALA A 176 -12.17 -2.73 0.28
N LEU A 177 -12.38 -3.15 -0.96
CA LEU A 177 -13.11 -2.35 -1.96
C LEU A 177 -14.58 -2.14 -1.58
N VAL A 178 -15.26 -3.17 -1.05
CA VAL A 178 -16.62 -3.04 -0.53
C VAL A 178 -16.65 -2.06 0.65
N ALA A 179 -15.71 -2.16 1.59
CA ALA A 179 -15.58 -1.24 2.70
C ALA A 179 -15.31 0.20 2.22
N LEU A 180 -14.47 0.39 1.20
CA LEU A 180 -14.21 1.71 0.60
C LEU A 180 -15.47 2.31 -0.04
N LEU A 181 -16.24 1.50 -0.78
CA LEU A 181 -17.49 1.94 -1.39
C LEU A 181 -18.54 2.33 -0.33
N ALA A 182 -18.65 1.55 0.75
CA ALA A 182 -19.54 1.85 1.87
C ALA A 182 -19.11 3.12 2.63
N GLY A 183 -17.80 3.32 2.82
CA GLY A 183 -17.24 4.47 3.52
C GLY A 183 -17.33 5.80 2.74
N ARG A 184 -17.53 5.77 1.41
CA ARG A 184 -17.60 6.98 0.56
C ARG A 184 -18.72 7.96 0.94
N ARG A 185 -19.76 7.50 1.65
CA ARG A 185 -20.95 8.30 2.01
C ARG A 185 -20.86 8.96 3.39
N ARG A 186 -19.76 8.76 4.12
CA ARG A 186 -19.47 9.39 5.41
C ARG A 186 -18.56 10.60 5.20
#